data_AF-A0A6B2Z2M6-F1
#
_entry.id   AF-A0A6B2Z2M6-F1
#
_cell.length_a   1.000
_cell.length_b   1.000
_cell.length_c   1.000
_cell.angle_alpha   90.00
_cell.angle_beta   90.00
_cell.angle_gamma   90.00
#
_symmetry.space_group_name_H-M   'P 1'
#
loop_
_entity.id
_entity.type
_entity.pdbx_description
1 polymer ?
#
loop_
_entity_poly.entity_id
_entity_poly.type
_entity_poly.pdbx_seq_one_letter_code
_entity_poly.pdbx_strand_id
1 'polypeptide(L)'
;MKRLLRTLVASTFACLLLPLGAGQQATAADLTTTPATPTTAQADPIGMTSGFYTDPDSTPAVWAAANPGDGRAAAIRDGIASRPMARWFGSWSGDIGAAVGSYVGAADAADKLPVLIAYNIPGRDACGGHSGGGAGTPSAYQAWISAFASAIGTRPALVVVEPDSLGDFSCLTQAQIDERNTMLKDALARFSALAPNTWTYLDAGNPAWIDAATMAQHLDGAGARQAHGFSLNISNYYGTGENSAYGNAVNGSLSASYGYTKPYVIDTSRNGNGSDGEWCNPGGRRTGAVSQTGGGAEMLLWLKTPGESDGDCGVGAGSVAGQFLPEVAYKMIYGY
;
A
#
# COMPACT_ATOMS: atom_id res chain seq x y z
N MET A 1 56.67 40.16 36.57
CA MET A 1 56.50 41.32 37.46
C MET A 1 55.31 41.09 38.37
N LYS A 2 55.49 41.27 39.69
CA LYS A 2 54.51 41.36 40.83
C LYS A 2 53.69 40.07 41.14
N ARG A 3 54.11 39.22 42.10
CA ARG A 3 53.93 39.28 43.60
C ARG A 3 52.44 39.36 44.02
N LEU A 4 51.90 38.26 44.55
CA LEU A 4 51.66 37.97 45.99
C LEU A 4 50.64 38.91 46.66
N LEU A 5 49.53 38.36 47.18
CA LEU A 5 49.15 38.55 48.59
C LEU A 5 48.13 37.48 49.04
N ARG A 6 48.46 36.82 50.16
CA ARG A 6 47.59 35.98 50.99
C ARG A 6 46.79 36.88 51.94
N THR A 7 45.55 36.50 52.26
CA THR A 7 44.90 36.90 53.52
C THR A 7 44.02 35.76 54.04
N LEU A 8 44.38 35.22 55.21
CA LEU A 8 43.55 34.42 56.11
C LEU A 8 42.63 35.37 56.90
N VAL A 9 41.37 34.99 57.18
CA VAL A 9 40.73 35.24 58.49
C VAL A 9 39.67 34.17 58.82
N ALA A 10 39.93 33.50 59.95
CA ALA A 10 39.11 32.98 61.05
C ALA A 10 37.72 32.30 60.87
N SER A 11 37.68 31.12 61.51
CA SER A 11 36.59 30.30 62.04
C SER A 11 35.46 31.00 62.79
N THR A 12 34.27 30.39 62.72
CA THR A 12 33.39 30.20 63.89
C THR A 12 32.80 28.80 63.88
N PHE A 13 33.10 28.07 64.97
CA PHE A 13 32.55 26.80 65.40
C PHE A 13 31.14 27.02 65.94
N ALA A 14 30.19 26.15 65.58
CA ALA A 14 28.98 25.91 66.36
C ALA A 14 28.72 24.40 66.41
N CYS A 15 29.13 23.80 67.52
CA CYS A 15 28.69 22.47 67.97
C CYS A 15 27.24 22.57 68.43
N LEU A 16 26.34 21.73 67.93
CA LEU A 16 25.13 21.37 68.68
C LEU A 16 24.65 19.95 68.31
N LEU A 17 24.89 19.03 69.25
CA LEU A 17 24.05 17.91 69.70
C LEU A 17 23.52 16.87 68.70
N LEU A 18 24.06 15.64 68.85
CA LEU A 18 23.53 14.35 68.41
C LEU A 18 22.16 14.02 69.05
N PRO A 19 21.39 13.13 68.42
CA PRO A 19 21.12 11.87 69.11
C PRO A 19 21.44 10.65 68.24
N LEU A 20 22.00 9.62 68.90
CA LEU A 20 22.09 8.26 68.39
C LEU A 20 20.69 7.70 68.14
N GLY A 21 20.49 7.08 66.97
CA GLY A 21 19.28 6.31 66.66
C GLY A 21 19.59 5.21 65.65
N ALA A 22 19.54 3.97 66.16
CA ALA A 22 19.27 2.69 65.50
C ALA A 22 19.74 2.45 64.06
N GLY A 23 20.54 1.40 63.89
CA GLY A 23 20.95 0.87 62.59
C GLY A 23 19.78 0.37 61.74
N GLN A 24 19.93 0.54 60.43
CA GLN A 24 19.18 -0.19 59.42
C GLN A 24 20.14 -0.65 58.35
N GLN A 25 20.18 -1.97 58.15
CA GLN A 25 20.91 -2.64 57.09
C GLN A 25 20.44 -2.11 55.74
N ALA A 26 21.38 -1.59 54.95
CA ALA A 26 21.13 -1.32 53.54
C ALA A 26 21.15 -2.65 52.79
N THR A 27 19.97 -3.22 52.53
CA THR A 27 19.80 -4.24 51.50
C THR A 27 20.00 -3.55 50.15
N ALA A 28 21.04 -3.92 49.43
CA ALA A 28 21.23 -3.53 48.04
C ALA A 28 20.03 -4.06 47.23
N ALA A 29 19.15 -3.15 46.82
CA ALA A 29 18.13 -3.46 45.82
C ALA A 29 18.83 -3.50 44.46
N ASP A 30 18.98 -4.71 43.93
CA ASP A 30 19.42 -4.97 42.57
C ASP A 30 18.35 -4.44 41.60
N LEU A 31 18.52 -3.19 41.17
CA LEU A 31 17.73 -2.58 40.11
C LEU A 31 18.23 -3.13 38.77
N THR A 32 17.79 -4.34 38.46
CA THR A 32 17.81 -4.88 37.09
C THR A 32 16.77 -4.13 36.24
N THR A 33 17.08 -2.88 35.88
CA THR A 33 16.39 -2.17 34.81
C THR A 33 16.75 -2.83 33.48
N THR A 34 15.96 -3.81 33.06
CA THR A 34 15.91 -4.22 31.66
C THR A 34 15.50 -3.01 30.82
N PRO A 35 16.23 -2.64 29.76
CA PRO A 35 15.76 -1.62 28.85
C PRO A 35 14.48 -2.14 28.20
N ALA A 36 13.36 -1.48 28.45
CA ALA A 36 12.19 -1.67 27.61
C ALA A 36 12.56 -1.16 26.22
N THR A 37 12.73 -2.07 25.27
CA THR A 37 12.80 -1.72 23.85
C THR A 37 11.56 -0.88 23.56
N PRO A 38 11.67 0.35 23.02
CA PRO A 38 10.50 1.07 22.59
C PRO A 38 9.88 0.23 21.49
N THR A 39 8.75 -0.41 21.76
CA THR A 39 7.90 -0.94 20.71
C THR A 39 7.42 0.30 19.96
N THR A 40 8.10 0.64 18.87
CA THR A 40 7.60 1.64 17.92
C THR A 40 6.19 1.20 17.58
N ALA A 41 5.19 1.95 18.04
CA ALA A 41 3.81 1.71 17.66
C ALA A 41 3.78 1.66 16.13
N GLN A 42 3.31 0.55 15.59
CA GLN A 42 3.14 0.40 14.15
C GLN A 42 2.24 1.54 13.67
N ALA A 43 2.65 2.24 12.62
CA ALA A 43 1.89 3.37 12.12
C ALA A 43 0.45 2.95 11.80
N ASP A 44 -0.51 3.86 11.97
CA ASP A 44 -1.92 3.67 11.65
C ASP A 44 -2.41 4.82 10.75
N PRO A 45 -2.10 4.79 9.44
CA PRO A 45 -2.52 5.81 8.49
C PRO A 45 -4.05 5.99 8.42
N ILE A 46 -4.84 4.97 8.75
CA ILE A 46 -6.30 5.09 8.84
C ILE A 46 -6.67 5.99 10.01
N GLY A 47 -6.11 5.75 11.19
CA GLY A 47 -6.34 6.58 12.38
C GLY A 47 -5.77 8.00 12.28
N MET A 48 -4.84 8.24 11.35
CA MET A 48 -4.23 9.55 11.10
C MET A 48 -5.04 10.46 10.15
N THR A 49 -6.15 9.99 9.58
CA THR A 49 -6.88 10.70 8.53
C THR A 49 -8.40 10.59 8.71
N SER A 50 -9.18 11.44 8.05
CA SER A 50 -10.65 11.41 8.08
C SER A 50 -11.28 10.60 6.93
N GLY A 51 -10.66 9.48 6.54
CA GLY A 51 -11.13 8.59 5.48
C GLY A 51 -10.34 8.71 4.18
N PHE A 52 -10.75 7.98 3.14
CA PHE A 52 -9.99 7.87 1.89
C PHE A 52 -10.08 9.11 1.00
N TYR A 53 -9.01 9.37 0.25
CA TYR A 53 -8.92 10.49 -0.70
C TYR A 53 -9.65 10.19 -2.01
N THR A 54 -10.45 11.14 -2.47
CA THR A 54 -11.07 11.14 -3.79
C THR A 54 -10.29 12.07 -4.70
N ASP A 55 -9.65 11.51 -5.72
CA ASP A 55 -8.82 12.27 -6.66
C ASP A 55 -9.70 13.08 -7.65
N PRO A 56 -9.70 14.43 -7.57
CA PRO A 56 -10.43 15.26 -8.52
C PRO A 56 -9.84 15.18 -9.94
N ASP A 57 -8.61 14.69 -10.08
CA ASP A 57 -7.90 14.51 -11.35
C ASP A 57 -7.89 13.04 -11.81
N SER A 58 -8.78 12.20 -11.26
CA SER A 58 -9.01 10.84 -11.77
C SER A 58 -9.57 10.89 -13.20
N THR A 59 -9.25 9.89 -14.02
CA THR A 59 -9.73 9.83 -15.41
C THR A 59 -11.27 9.94 -15.55
N PRO A 60 -12.13 9.31 -14.70
CA PRO A 60 -13.57 9.56 -14.73
C PRO A 60 -13.96 10.99 -14.34
N ALA A 61 -13.26 11.63 -13.38
CA ALA A 61 -13.53 13.00 -12.98
C ALA A 61 -13.21 13.99 -14.10
N VAL A 62 -12.02 13.87 -14.69
CA VAL A 62 -11.58 14.69 -15.82
C VAL A 62 -12.53 14.53 -17.01
N TRP A 63 -12.92 13.29 -17.34
CA TRP A 63 -13.83 13.05 -18.45
C TRP A 63 -15.22 13.65 -18.19
N ALA A 64 -15.81 13.45 -17.01
CA ALA A 64 -17.13 13.97 -16.69
C ALA A 64 -17.16 15.51 -16.67
N ALA A 65 -16.09 16.15 -16.16
CA ALA A 65 -15.95 17.60 -16.15
C ALA A 65 -15.80 18.19 -17.56
N ALA A 66 -15.06 17.52 -18.45
CA ALA A 66 -14.86 17.94 -19.83
C ALA A 66 -16.09 17.70 -20.73
N ASN A 67 -17.00 16.81 -20.35
CA ASN A 67 -18.15 16.40 -21.16
C ASN A 67 -19.51 16.64 -20.46
N PRO A 68 -19.82 17.87 -19.97
CA PRO A 68 -21.02 18.10 -19.15
C PRO A 68 -22.34 17.91 -19.91
N GLY A 69 -22.33 17.93 -21.25
CA GLY A 69 -23.50 17.69 -22.10
C GLY A 69 -23.70 16.22 -22.51
N ASP A 70 -22.77 15.32 -22.20
CA ASP A 70 -22.93 13.89 -22.46
C ASP A 70 -23.93 13.31 -21.44
N GLY A 71 -24.93 12.56 -21.92
CA GLY A 71 -25.97 11.97 -21.07
C GLY A 71 -25.44 11.03 -19.98
N ARG A 72 -24.21 10.53 -20.12
CA ARG A 72 -23.55 9.63 -19.16
C ARG A 72 -22.77 10.39 -18.08
N ALA A 73 -22.46 11.67 -18.28
CA ALA A 73 -21.55 12.45 -17.43
C ALA A 73 -22.00 12.53 -15.98
N ALA A 74 -23.30 12.76 -15.73
CA ALA A 74 -23.83 12.80 -14.37
C ALA A 74 -23.67 11.45 -13.65
N ALA A 75 -24.02 10.34 -14.32
CA ALA A 75 -23.87 9.01 -13.76
C ALA A 75 -22.39 8.67 -13.48
N ILE A 76 -21.48 8.98 -14.40
CA ILE A 76 -20.04 8.74 -14.20
C ILE A 76 -19.49 9.57 -13.04
N ARG A 77 -19.88 10.85 -12.93
CA ARG A 77 -19.48 11.71 -11.82
C ARG A 77 -19.96 11.17 -10.47
N ASP A 78 -21.24 10.84 -10.37
CA ASP A 78 -21.90 10.51 -9.10
C ASP A 78 -21.70 9.02 -8.71
N GLY A 79 -21.51 8.16 -9.71
CA GLY A 79 -21.29 6.72 -9.56
C GLY A 79 -19.83 6.34 -9.39
N ILE A 80 -18.91 7.01 -10.10
CA ILE A 80 -17.49 6.62 -10.14
C ILE A 80 -16.56 7.74 -9.64
N ALA A 81 -16.57 8.91 -10.27
CA ALA A 81 -15.57 9.96 -10.02
C ALA A 81 -15.57 10.49 -8.58
N SER A 82 -16.73 10.49 -7.92
CA SER A 82 -16.89 10.91 -6.52
C SER A 82 -16.50 9.84 -5.50
N ARG A 83 -15.97 8.69 -5.93
CA ARG A 83 -15.59 7.58 -5.05
C ARG A 83 -14.07 7.57 -4.83
N PRO A 84 -13.60 7.35 -3.59
CA PRO A 84 -12.17 7.14 -3.34
C PRO A 84 -11.65 5.90 -4.08
N MET A 85 -10.53 6.05 -4.78
CA MET A 85 -9.87 4.99 -5.55
C MET A 85 -8.36 5.21 -5.56
N ALA A 86 -7.60 4.20 -5.96
CA ALA A 86 -6.15 4.29 -6.01
C ALA A 86 -5.65 5.08 -7.24
N ARG A 87 -4.54 5.81 -7.07
CA ARG A 87 -3.79 6.41 -8.18
C ARG A 87 -2.63 5.49 -8.59
N TRP A 88 -2.53 5.18 -9.87
CA TRP A 88 -1.49 4.32 -10.42
C TRP A 88 -0.26 5.12 -10.86
N PHE A 89 0.91 4.63 -10.48
CA PHE A 89 2.20 5.22 -10.85
C PHE A 89 3.10 4.17 -11.50
N GLY A 90 3.74 4.57 -12.59
CA GLY A 90 4.64 3.73 -13.37
C GLY A 90 5.66 4.55 -14.13
N SER A 91 6.29 3.95 -15.14
CA SER A 91 7.24 4.65 -16.03
C SER A 91 6.63 5.83 -16.79
N TRP A 92 5.30 5.84 -16.97
CA TRP A 92 4.56 6.94 -17.61
C TRP A 92 4.35 8.17 -16.70
N SER A 93 4.70 8.08 -15.41
CA SER A 93 4.42 9.15 -14.44
C SER A 93 5.37 10.35 -14.53
N GLY A 94 6.34 10.35 -15.45
CA GLY A 94 7.35 11.41 -15.56
C GLY A 94 8.28 11.44 -14.35
N ASP A 95 8.50 12.61 -13.75
CA ASP A 95 9.19 12.73 -12.47
C ASP A 95 8.33 12.12 -11.36
N ILE A 96 8.70 10.92 -10.90
CA ILE A 96 7.93 10.18 -9.91
C ILE A 96 7.86 10.90 -8.56
N GLY A 97 8.92 11.62 -8.17
CA GLY A 97 8.95 12.34 -6.91
C GLY A 97 7.95 13.49 -6.91
N ALA A 98 7.89 14.25 -8.01
CA ALA A 98 6.89 15.30 -8.19
C ALA A 98 5.47 14.74 -8.28
N ALA A 99 5.25 13.67 -9.04
CA ALA A 99 3.92 13.07 -9.24
C ALA A 99 3.34 12.53 -7.92
N VAL A 100 4.12 11.73 -7.18
CA VAL A 100 3.71 11.19 -5.87
C VAL A 100 3.56 12.30 -4.84
N GLY A 101 4.53 13.22 -4.80
CA GLY A 101 4.53 14.33 -3.85
C GLY A 101 3.30 15.24 -3.99
N SER A 102 2.89 15.51 -5.22
CA SER A 102 1.67 16.27 -5.53
C SER A 102 0.41 15.55 -5.08
N TYR A 103 0.27 14.26 -5.42
CA TYR A 103 -0.91 13.47 -5.07
C TYR A 103 -1.08 13.31 -3.56
N VAL A 104 -0.01 12.89 -2.87
CA VAL A 104 -0.03 12.72 -1.41
C VAL A 104 -0.16 14.06 -0.69
N GLY A 105 0.43 15.14 -1.23
CA GLY A 105 0.28 16.49 -0.68
C GLY A 105 -1.16 17.01 -0.76
N ALA A 106 -1.86 16.76 -1.87
CA ALA A 106 -3.26 17.13 -2.01
C ALA A 106 -4.17 16.34 -1.05
N ALA A 107 -3.91 15.04 -0.87
CA ALA A 107 -4.65 14.20 0.07
C ALA A 107 -4.43 14.63 1.53
N ASP A 108 -3.18 14.89 1.93
CA ASP A 108 -2.81 15.37 3.26
C ASP A 108 -3.45 16.74 3.56
N ALA A 109 -3.45 17.67 2.60
CA ALA A 109 -4.13 18.96 2.73
C ALA A 109 -5.64 18.85 2.91
N ALA A 110 -6.25 17.73 2.46
CA ALA A 110 -7.66 17.42 2.63
C ALA A 110 -7.95 16.56 3.86
N ASP A 111 -6.93 16.22 4.67
CA ASP A 111 -7.01 15.26 5.79
C ASP A 111 -7.59 13.90 5.34
N LYS A 112 -7.16 13.43 4.17
CA LYS A 112 -7.59 12.15 3.59
C LYS A 112 -6.42 11.21 3.34
N LEU A 113 -6.69 9.92 3.45
CA LEU A 113 -5.74 8.85 3.16
C LEU A 113 -5.64 8.60 1.64
N PRO A 114 -4.50 8.91 1.00
CA PRO A 114 -4.27 8.51 -0.37
C PRO A 114 -4.03 7.01 -0.48
N VAL A 115 -4.63 6.39 -1.50
CA VAL A 115 -4.30 5.02 -1.93
C VAL A 115 -3.50 5.12 -3.22
N LEU A 116 -2.34 4.46 -3.28
CA LEU A 116 -1.42 4.48 -4.40
C LEU A 116 -1.12 3.06 -4.86
N ILE A 117 -0.91 2.89 -6.17
CA ILE A 117 -0.34 1.68 -6.75
C ILE A 117 1.04 2.01 -7.29
N ALA A 118 2.07 1.34 -6.78
CA ALA A 118 3.40 1.32 -7.38
C ALA A 118 3.46 0.17 -8.40
N TYR A 119 3.58 0.49 -9.69
CA TYR A 119 3.49 -0.50 -10.77
C TYR A 119 4.56 -0.25 -11.83
N ASN A 120 5.83 -0.48 -11.47
CA ASN A 120 6.97 -0.17 -12.33
C ASN A 120 8.09 -1.23 -12.27
N ILE A 121 7.83 -2.44 -11.79
CA ILE A 121 8.86 -3.49 -11.72
C ILE A 121 9.34 -3.92 -13.11
N PRO A 122 10.64 -4.14 -13.34
CA PRO A 122 11.15 -4.67 -14.61
C PRO A 122 10.52 -6.01 -14.96
N GLY A 123 10.18 -6.19 -16.24
CA GLY A 123 9.48 -7.39 -16.70
C GLY A 123 8.06 -7.48 -16.15
N ARG A 124 7.40 -6.33 -15.95
CA ARG A 124 5.99 -6.25 -15.57
C ARG A 124 5.14 -6.98 -16.60
N ASP A 125 4.15 -7.74 -16.15
CA ASP A 125 3.22 -8.49 -17.00
C ASP A 125 3.96 -9.32 -18.07
N ALA A 126 4.97 -10.07 -17.62
CA ALA A 126 5.85 -10.85 -18.47
C ALA A 126 5.13 -12.04 -19.12
N CYS A 127 4.11 -12.61 -18.46
CA CYS A 127 3.37 -13.75 -19.01
C CYS A 127 2.02 -13.38 -19.64
N GLY A 128 1.40 -12.24 -19.29
CA GLY A 128 0.08 -11.81 -19.80
C GLY A 128 0.13 -10.75 -20.92
N GLY A 129 1.15 -9.90 -20.95
CA GLY A 129 1.58 -9.07 -22.08
C GLY A 129 0.82 -7.77 -22.40
N HIS A 130 -0.38 -7.52 -21.89
CA HIS A 130 -1.16 -6.31 -22.24
C HIS A 130 -0.69 -5.03 -21.54
N SER A 131 -0.16 -5.17 -20.31
CA SER A 131 0.39 -4.10 -19.49
C SER A 131 1.92 -4.21 -19.33
N GLY A 132 2.56 -4.92 -20.27
CA GLY A 132 4.01 -5.15 -20.30
C GLY A 132 4.84 -3.88 -20.10
N GLY A 133 5.96 -3.98 -19.37
CA GLY A 133 6.90 -2.87 -19.23
C GLY A 133 7.62 -2.81 -17.89
N GLY A 134 7.55 -1.65 -17.24
CA GLY A 134 8.27 -1.34 -16.01
C GLY A 134 9.59 -0.58 -16.24
N ALA A 135 10.35 -0.42 -15.16
CA ALA A 135 11.67 0.17 -15.22
C ALA A 135 12.61 -0.69 -16.07
N GLY A 136 13.54 -0.05 -16.78
CA GLY A 136 14.44 -0.77 -17.71
C GLY A 136 15.42 -1.72 -17.02
N THR A 137 15.73 -1.52 -15.74
CA THR A 137 16.68 -2.33 -14.95
C THR A 137 16.28 -2.38 -13.47
N PRO A 138 16.79 -3.37 -12.70
CA PRO A 138 16.63 -3.39 -11.24
C PRO A 138 17.14 -2.13 -10.54
N SER A 139 18.26 -1.57 -10.99
CA SER A 139 18.81 -0.32 -10.44
C SER A 139 17.92 0.90 -10.72
N ALA A 140 17.33 0.98 -11.91
CA ALA A 140 16.36 2.03 -12.25
C ALA A 140 15.09 1.90 -11.40
N TYR A 141 14.61 0.67 -11.18
CA TYR A 141 13.49 0.41 -10.28
C TYR A 141 13.80 0.83 -8.84
N GLN A 142 14.97 0.47 -8.32
CA GLN A 142 15.39 0.85 -6.98
C GLN A 142 15.45 2.38 -6.80
N ALA A 143 15.96 3.10 -7.80
CA ALA A 143 15.96 4.57 -7.79
C ALA A 143 14.53 5.14 -7.82
N TRP A 144 13.68 4.60 -8.69
CA TRP A 144 12.28 5.00 -8.82
C TRP A 144 11.48 4.78 -7.52
N ILE A 145 11.58 3.60 -6.91
CA ILE A 145 10.84 3.29 -5.68
C ILE A 145 11.38 4.06 -4.46
N SER A 146 12.68 4.37 -4.44
CA SER A 146 13.26 5.23 -3.40
C SER A 146 12.74 6.66 -3.52
N ALA A 147 12.63 7.21 -4.73
CA ALA A 147 12.06 8.53 -4.98
C ALA A 147 10.56 8.56 -4.65
N PHE A 148 9.82 7.50 -5.01
CA PHE A 148 8.42 7.31 -4.63
C PHE A 148 8.24 7.38 -3.10
N ALA A 149 8.94 6.52 -2.35
CA ALA A 149 8.81 6.46 -0.90
C ALA A 149 9.24 7.77 -0.22
N SER A 150 10.32 8.40 -0.69
CA SER A 150 10.77 9.72 -0.20
C SER A 150 9.72 10.80 -0.44
N ALA A 151 9.02 10.74 -1.59
CA ALA A 151 7.98 11.69 -1.94
C ALA A 151 6.67 11.49 -1.16
N ILE A 152 6.45 10.34 -0.50
CA ILE A 152 5.45 10.22 0.55
C ILE A 152 5.97 10.87 1.83
N GLY A 153 7.17 10.48 2.28
CA GLY A 153 7.76 10.96 3.52
C GLY A 153 6.92 10.58 4.74
N THR A 154 6.76 11.50 5.68
CA THR A 154 6.02 11.23 6.94
C THR A 154 4.50 11.33 6.81
N ARG A 155 3.94 11.56 5.62
CA ARG A 155 2.49 11.65 5.43
C ARG A 155 1.86 10.24 5.44
N PRO A 156 0.62 10.10 5.95
CA PRO A 156 -0.07 8.81 5.94
C PRO A 156 -0.39 8.40 4.50
N ALA A 157 -0.19 7.12 4.18
CA ALA A 157 -0.50 6.57 2.86
C ALA A 157 -0.79 5.06 2.90
N LEU A 158 -1.51 4.59 1.89
CA LEU A 158 -1.60 3.17 1.55
C LEU A 158 -0.94 2.95 0.20
N VAL A 159 -0.02 1.99 0.12
CA VAL A 159 0.65 1.62 -1.13
C VAL A 159 0.47 0.14 -1.41
N VAL A 160 -0.11 -0.17 -2.55
CA VAL A 160 -0.05 -1.51 -3.12
C VAL A 160 1.17 -1.60 -4.02
N VAL A 161 1.98 -2.62 -3.81
CA VAL A 161 3.28 -2.79 -4.45
C VAL A 161 3.19 -3.89 -5.51
N GLU A 162 3.36 -3.45 -6.75
CA GLU A 162 3.55 -4.27 -7.95
C GLU A 162 2.47 -5.34 -8.15
N PRO A 163 1.22 -4.91 -8.50
CA PRO A 163 0.18 -5.81 -8.99
C PRO A 163 0.70 -6.89 -9.93
N ASP A 164 0.15 -8.10 -9.83
CA ASP A 164 0.44 -9.29 -10.66
C ASP A 164 1.85 -9.88 -10.48
N SER A 165 2.78 -9.17 -9.86
CA SER A 165 4.20 -9.56 -9.80
C SER A 165 4.42 -10.97 -9.23
N LEU A 166 3.66 -11.34 -8.19
CA LEU A 166 3.72 -12.67 -7.55
C LEU A 166 2.84 -13.73 -8.24
N GLY A 167 1.85 -13.32 -9.04
CA GLY A 167 1.05 -14.24 -9.86
C GLY A 167 1.80 -14.72 -11.10
N ASP A 168 2.67 -13.87 -11.62
CA ASP A 168 3.27 -13.99 -12.95
C ASP A 168 4.62 -14.73 -12.97
N PHE A 169 4.78 -15.76 -12.12
CA PHE A 169 6.03 -16.54 -12.02
C PHE A 169 6.13 -17.66 -13.07
N SER A 170 5.01 -18.07 -13.66
CA SER A 170 4.91 -19.29 -14.49
C SER A 170 5.79 -19.28 -15.74
N CYS A 171 6.11 -18.10 -16.27
CA CYS A 171 7.01 -17.94 -17.43
C CYS A 171 8.43 -17.51 -17.06
N LEU A 172 8.76 -17.40 -15.77
CA LEU A 172 10.07 -16.95 -15.29
C LEU A 172 10.98 -18.12 -14.91
N THR A 173 12.28 -17.94 -15.12
CA THR A 173 13.30 -18.81 -14.53
C THR A 173 13.47 -18.54 -13.04
N GLN A 174 14.02 -19.50 -12.28
CA GLN A 174 14.27 -19.29 -10.84
C GLN A 174 15.15 -18.06 -10.57
N ALA A 175 16.16 -17.81 -11.40
CA ALA A 175 17.01 -16.62 -11.25
C ALA A 175 16.22 -15.30 -11.42
N GLN A 176 15.26 -15.27 -12.35
CA GLN A 176 14.38 -14.11 -12.53
C GLN A 176 13.39 -13.95 -11.36
N ILE A 177 12.89 -15.05 -10.80
CA ILE A 177 12.05 -15.03 -9.60
C ILE A 177 12.85 -14.49 -8.41
N ASP A 178 14.11 -14.91 -8.23
CA ASP A 178 14.98 -14.44 -7.16
C ASP A 178 15.31 -12.95 -7.29
N GLU A 179 15.57 -12.47 -8.51
CA GLU A 179 15.79 -11.04 -8.81
C GLU A 179 14.53 -10.21 -8.51
N ARG A 180 13.35 -10.69 -8.95
CA ARG A 180 12.05 -10.06 -8.66
C ARG A 180 11.79 -9.98 -7.16
N ASN A 181 11.98 -11.07 -6.43
CA ASN A 181 11.82 -11.11 -4.97
C ASN A 181 12.81 -10.16 -4.26
N THR A 182 14.03 -10.02 -4.78
CA THR A 182 15.01 -9.06 -4.27
C THR A 182 14.52 -7.62 -4.45
N MET A 183 13.99 -7.28 -5.63
CA MET A 183 13.41 -5.95 -5.89
C MET A 183 12.22 -5.64 -4.99
N LEU A 184 11.34 -6.62 -4.72
CA LEU A 184 10.19 -6.43 -3.84
C LEU A 184 10.61 -6.23 -2.37
N LYS A 185 11.58 -7.02 -1.87
CA LYS A 185 12.15 -6.81 -0.53
C LYS A 185 12.79 -5.44 -0.39
N ASP A 186 13.56 -5.03 -1.40
CA ASP A 186 14.16 -3.70 -1.43
C ASP A 186 13.09 -2.60 -1.40
N ALA A 187 12.01 -2.73 -2.18
CA ALA A 187 10.89 -1.79 -2.17
C ALA A 187 10.26 -1.66 -0.78
N LEU A 188 9.97 -2.76 -0.10
CA LEU A 188 9.44 -2.78 1.26
C LEU A 188 10.40 -2.09 2.25
N ALA A 189 11.70 -2.37 2.15
CA ALA A 189 12.71 -1.72 2.98
C ALA A 189 12.77 -0.20 2.74
N ARG A 190 12.60 0.27 1.50
CA ARG A 190 12.54 1.71 1.18
C ARG A 190 11.31 2.38 1.79
N PHE A 191 10.13 1.77 1.68
CA PHE A 191 8.93 2.31 2.33
C PHE A 191 9.09 2.37 3.85
N SER A 192 9.60 1.30 4.47
CA SER A 192 9.84 1.27 5.92
C SER A 192 10.79 2.39 6.37
N ALA A 193 11.86 2.65 5.60
CA ALA A 193 12.86 3.66 5.97
C ALA A 193 12.45 5.10 5.65
N LEU A 194 11.73 5.32 4.54
CA LEU A 194 11.49 6.66 3.98
C LEU A 194 10.05 7.14 4.16
N ALA A 195 9.12 6.23 4.39
CA ALA A 195 7.70 6.50 4.51
C ALA A 195 7.08 5.80 5.74
N PRO A 196 7.49 6.16 6.97
CA PRO A 196 7.19 5.38 8.18
C PRO A 196 5.70 5.31 8.52
N ASN A 197 4.87 6.21 7.98
CA ASN A 197 3.42 6.23 8.16
C ASN A 197 2.66 5.57 7.00
N THR A 198 3.33 4.73 6.21
CA THR A 198 2.74 4.04 5.06
C THR A 198 2.50 2.57 5.37
N TRP A 199 1.28 2.08 5.10
CA TRP A 199 1.02 0.65 5.00
C TRP A 199 1.25 0.17 3.58
N THR A 200 2.11 -0.84 3.44
CA THR A 200 2.39 -1.49 2.15
C THR A 200 1.70 -2.85 2.05
N TYR A 201 1.08 -3.11 0.90
CA TYR A 201 0.47 -4.40 0.56
C TYR A 201 1.16 -4.99 -0.67
N LEU A 202 1.69 -6.20 -0.57
CA LEU A 202 2.15 -6.94 -1.76
C LEU A 202 0.94 -7.53 -2.48
N ASP A 203 0.92 -7.49 -3.81
CA ASP A 203 -0.18 -8.12 -4.54
C ASP A 203 -0.08 -9.64 -4.60
N ALA A 204 -1.20 -10.30 -4.31
CA ALA A 204 -1.32 -11.75 -4.21
C ALA A 204 -2.33 -12.32 -5.21
N GLY A 205 -2.56 -11.63 -6.33
CA GLY A 205 -3.41 -12.11 -7.42
C GLY A 205 -4.87 -12.28 -7.03
N ASN A 206 -5.49 -13.40 -7.43
CA ASN A 206 -6.93 -13.64 -7.27
C ASN A 206 -7.25 -15.14 -7.09
N PRO A 207 -8.49 -15.50 -6.69
CA PRO A 207 -8.86 -16.86 -6.27
C PRO A 207 -8.72 -17.94 -7.34
N ALA A 208 -8.65 -17.59 -8.62
CA ALA A 208 -8.61 -18.55 -9.72
C ALA A 208 -7.29 -18.54 -10.50
N TRP A 209 -6.26 -17.83 -10.01
CA TRP A 209 -4.97 -17.73 -10.69
C TRP A 209 -3.93 -18.68 -10.10
N ILE A 210 -3.50 -18.43 -8.86
CA ILE A 210 -2.49 -19.24 -8.15
C ILE A 210 -3.14 -19.84 -6.92
N ASP A 211 -2.89 -21.12 -6.63
CA ASP A 211 -3.42 -21.74 -5.42
C ASP A 211 -2.85 -21.09 -4.15
N ALA A 212 -3.60 -21.17 -3.06
CA ALA A 212 -3.28 -20.45 -1.82
C ALA A 212 -1.94 -20.86 -1.19
N ALA A 213 -1.53 -22.13 -1.32
CA ALA A 213 -0.27 -22.61 -0.75
C ALA A 213 0.93 -22.09 -1.54
N THR A 214 0.85 -22.14 -2.87
CA THR A 214 1.86 -21.55 -3.76
C THR A 214 1.95 -20.04 -3.56
N MET A 215 0.83 -19.33 -3.49
CA MET A 215 0.84 -17.89 -3.26
C MET A 215 1.43 -17.51 -1.90
N ALA A 216 1.15 -18.29 -0.84
CA ALA A 216 1.81 -18.10 0.46
C ALA A 216 3.34 -18.25 0.37
N GLN A 217 3.83 -19.20 -0.42
CA GLN A 217 5.27 -19.33 -0.70
C GLN A 217 5.82 -18.12 -1.44
N HIS A 218 5.12 -17.61 -2.46
CA HIS A 218 5.54 -16.42 -3.20
C HIS A 218 5.60 -15.18 -2.29
N LEU A 219 4.59 -14.99 -1.45
CA LEU A 219 4.54 -13.89 -0.47
C LEU A 219 5.70 -13.95 0.53
N ASP A 220 5.96 -15.11 1.14
CA ASP A 220 7.10 -15.26 2.06
C ASP A 220 8.44 -15.02 1.34
N GLY A 221 8.58 -15.59 0.14
CA GLY A 221 9.73 -15.41 -0.74
C GLY A 221 10.00 -13.95 -1.10
N ALA A 222 8.95 -13.14 -1.26
CA ALA A 222 9.00 -11.70 -1.55
C ALA A 222 9.11 -10.81 -0.30
N GLY A 223 9.11 -11.40 0.90
CA GLY A 223 9.32 -10.66 2.15
C GLY A 223 8.05 -10.07 2.77
N ALA A 224 6.87 -10.68 2.55
CA ALA A 224 5.58 -10.22 3.10
C ALA A 224 5.58 -9.97 4.61
N ARG A 225 6.50 -10.58 5.38
CA ARG A 225 6.71 -10.25 6.80
C ARG A 225 6.96 -8.78 7.07
N GLN A 226 7.66 -8.09 6.16
CA GLN A 226 8.00 -6.67 6.24
C GLN A 226 6.84 -5.78 5.79
N ALA A 227 5.95 -6.30 4.93
CA ALA A 227 4.76 -5.60 4.51
C ALA A 227 3.72 -5.54 5.64
N HIS A 228 2.82 -4.56 5.57
CA HIS A 228 1.64 -4.55 6.44
C HIS A 228 0.72 -5.72 6.10
N GLY A 229 0.43 -5.91 4.81
CA GLY A 229 -0.51 -6.91 4.32
C GLY A 229 -0.25 -7.41 2.91
N PHE A 230 -1.28 -8.02 2.31
CA PHE A 230 -1.33 -8.32 0.88
C PHE A 230 -2.65 -7.86 0.24
N SER A 231 -2.67 -7.65 -1.08
CA SER A 231 -3.88 -7.30 -1.83
C SER A 231 -4.37 -8.45 -2.69
N LEU A 232 -5.66 -8.43 -2.99
CA LEU A 232 -6.32 -9.41 -3.83
C LEU A 232 -7.19 -8.72 -4.88
N ASN A 233 -7.43 -9.43 -5.98
CA ASN A 233 -8.41 -9.13 -7.01
C ASN A 233 -8.12 -7.89 -7.86
N ILE A 234 -6.91 -7.33 -7.81
CA ILE A 234 -6.59 -6.09 -8.53
C ILE A 234 -6.96 -6.23 -9.99
N SER A 235 -7.75 -5.27 -10.48
CA SER A 235 -8.22 -5.25 -11.87
C SER A 235 -9.03 -6.49 -12.28
N ASN A 236 -9.53 -7.30 -11.36
CA ASN A 236 -10.30 -8.50 -11.65
C ASN A 236 -11.73 -8.41 -11.11
N TYR A 237 -12.52 -9.47 -11.30
CA TYR A 237 -13.98 -9.44 -11.15
C TYR A 237 -14.51 -10.44 -10.12
N TYR A 238 -13.66 -11.27 -9.49
CA TYR A 238 -14.11 -12.28 -8.54
C TYR A 238 -14.83 -11.64 -7.34
N GLY A 239 -15.90 -12.29 -6.87
CA GLY A 239 -16.75 -11.75 -5.82
C GLY A 239 -15.98 -11.56 -4.52
N THR A 240 -16.44 -10.63 -3.67
CA THR A 240 -15.80 -10.34 -2.39
C THR A 240 -15.74 -11.57 -1.47
N GLY A 241 -16.78 -12.42 -1.48
CA GLY A 241 -16.80 -13.66 -0.71
C GLY A 241 -15.75 -14.68 -1.16
N GLU A 242 -15.57 -14.84 -2.48
CA GLU A 242 -14.55 -15.72 -3.06
C GLU A 242 -13.14 -15.24 -2.70
N ASN A 243 -12.90 -13.93 -2.81
CA ASN A 243 -11.64 -13.32 -2.39
C ASN A 243 -11.38 -13.45 -0.89
N SER A 244 -12.41 -13.30 -0.05
CA SER A 244 -12.26 -13.48 1.41
C SER A 244 -11.91 -14.93 1.75
N ALA A 245 -12.54 -15.91 1.09
CA ALA A 245 -12.22 -17.32 1.27
C ALA A 245 -10.77 -17.62 0.83
N TYR A 246 -10.34 -17.08 -0.31
CA TYR A 246 -8.97 -17.23 -0.80
C TYR A 246 -7.93 -16.56 0.10
N GLY A 247 -8.14 -15.31 0.53
CA GLY A 247 -7.24 -14.61 1.44
C GLY A 247 -7.09 -15.32 2.79
N ASN A 248 -8.17 -15.89 3.31
CA ASN A 248 -8.12 -16.74 4.51
C ASN A 248 -7.33 -18.04 4.29
N ALA A 249 -7.47 -18.66 3.11
CA ALA A 249 -6.68 -19.84 2.75
C ALA A 249 -5.18 -19.51 2.62
N VAL A 250 -4.83 -18.39 1.98
CA VAL A 250 -3.44 -17.91 1.89
C VAL A 250 -2.86 -17.69 3.27
N ASN A 251 -3.61 -17.03 4.17
CA ASN A 251 -3.19 -16.86 5.56
C ASN A 251 -3.06 -18.20 6.32
N GLY A 252 -3.94 -19.17 6.05
CA GLY A 252 -3.81 -20.51 6.59
C GLY A 252 -2.48 -21.16 6.19
N SER A 253 -2.10 -21.06 4.92
CA SER A 253 -0.82 -21.55 4.40
C SER A 253 0.37 -20.76 4.94
N LEU A 254 0.29 -19.43 5.06
CA LEU A 254 1.33 -18.61 5.67
C LEU A 254 1.57 -19.01 7.13
N SER A 255 0.49 -19.21 7.88
CA SER A 255 0.57 -19.62 9.28
C SER A 255 1.16 -21.01 9.43
N ALA A 256 0.74 -21.97 8.61
CA ALA A 256 1.18 -23.36 8.70
C ALA A 256 2.65 -23.54 8.27
N SER A 257 3.08 -22.87 7.20
CA SER A 257 4.42 -23.05 6.63
C SER A 257 5.45 -22.10 7.23
N TYR A 258 5.03 -20.91 7.65
CA TYR A 258 5.94 -19.81 8.00
C TYR A 258 5.63 -19.16 9.36
N GLY A 259 4.53 -19.52 10.03
CA GLY A 259 4.24 -19.09 11.40
C GLY A 259 3.80 -17.63 11.54
N TYR A 260 3.17 -17.04 10.50
CA TYR A 260 2.56 -15.71 10.59
C TYR A 260 1.33 -15.60 9.70
N THR A 261 0.49 -14.59 9.98
CA THR A 261 -0.59 -14.14 9.10
C THR A 261 -0.42 -12.66 8.82
N LYS A 262 -1.15 -12.16 7.83
CA LYS A 262 -1.18 -10.76 7.44
C LYS A 262 -2.61 -10.31 7.13
N PRO A 263 -2.99 -9.07 7.47
CA PRO A 263 -4.21 -8.50 6.94
C PRO A 263 -4.16 -8.44 5.40
N TYR A 264 -5.33 -8.39 4.78
CA TYR A 264 -5.42 -8.24 3.34
C TYR A 264 -6.53 -7.28 2.93
N VAL A 265 -6.38 -6.72 1.74
CA VAL A 265 -7.37 -5.85 1.09
C VAL A 265 -7.87 -6.49 -0.19
N ILE A 266 -9.10 -6.16 -0.59
CA ILE A 266 -9.71 -6.69 -1.81
C ILE A 266 -10.06 -5.54 -2.74
N ASP A 267 -9.63 -5.61 -4.00
CA ASP A 267 -10.13 -4.75 -5.05
C ASP A 267 -11.59 -5.10 -5.37
N THR A 268 -12.48 -4.15 -5.15
CA THR A 268 -13.94 -4.25 -5.36
C THR A 268 -14.42 -3.26 -6.42
N SER A 269 -13.50 -2.65 -7.15
CA SER A 269 -13.78 -1.68 -8.22
C SER A 269 -14.81 -2.18 -9.22
N ARG A 270 -14.75 -3.46 -9.61
CA ARG A 270 -15.56 -4.02 -10.72
C ARG A 270 -16.23 -5.37 -10.45
N ASN A 271 -16.24 -5.84 -9.19
CA ASN A 271 -16.67 -7.21 -8.87
C ASN A 271 -18.15 -7.36 -8.45
N GLY A 272 -18.99 -6.34 -8.65
CA GLY A 272 -20.37 -6.32 -8.19
C GLY A 272 -21.30 -7.36 -8.83
N ASN A 273 -20.94 -7.88 -10.01
CA ASN A 273 -21.63 -8.98 -10.70
C ASN A 273 -20.79 -10.27 -10.73
N GLY A 274 -19.68 -10.33 -9.98
CA GLY A 274 -18.74 -11.45 -10.01
C GLY A 274 -17.98 -11.60 -11.34
N SER A 275 -17.16 -12.65 -11.41
CA SER A 275 -16.39 -13.01 -12.60
C SER A 275 -17.16 -14.01 -13.47
N ASP A 276 -16.99 -13.93 -14.78
CA ASP A 276 -17.39 -14.96 -15.75
C ASP A 276 -16.17 -15.76 -16.28
N GLY A 277 -15.00 -15.55 -15.67
CA GLY A 277 -13.73 -16.15 -16.07
C GLY A 277 -12.93 -15.30 -17.06
N GLU A 278 -13.54 -14.28 -17.66
CA GLU A 278 -12.81 -13.31 -18.48
C GLU A 278 -12.25 -12.18 -17.61
N TRP A 279 -11.03 -11.74 -17.91
CA TRP A 279 -10.37 -10.66 -17.18
C TRP A 279 -10.18 -9.39 -18.05
N CYS A 280 -10.15 -9.52 -19.37
CA CYS A 280 -9.80 -8.43 -20.26
C CYS A 280 -11.07 -7.77 -20.83
N ASN A 281 -11.50 -6.65 -20.23
CA ASN A 281 -12.72 -5.92 -20.59
C ASN A 281 -13.99 -6.78 -20.82
N PRO A 282 -14.36 -7.72 -19.93
CA PRO A 282 -15.64 -8.43 -20.02
C PRO A 282 -16.83 -7.47 -19.96
N GLY A 283 -17.88 -7.79 -20.73
CA GLY A 283 -19.18 -7.11 -20.66
C GLY A 283 -19.98 -7.50 -19.40
N GLY A 284 -21.03 -6.75 -19.07
CA GLY A 284 -21.98 -7.09 -18.01
C GLY A 284 -21.43 -7.06 -16.57
N ARG A 285 -20.23 -6.52 -16.37
CA ARG A 285 -19.64 -6.34 -15.03
C ARG A 285 -20.27 -5.14 -14.32
N ARG A 286 -20.13 -5.08 -13.00
CA ARG A 286 -20.71 -4.01 -12.18
C ARG A 286 -19.73 -3.51 -11.14
N THR A 287 -19.75 -2.22 -10.83
CA THR A 287 -18.98 -1.70 -9.68
C THR A 287 -19.40 -2.43 -8.40
N GLY A 288 -18.42 -2.84 -7.58
CA GLY A 288 -18.67 -3.50 -6.30
C GLY A 288 -18.89 -2.52 -5.14
N ALA A 289 -18.61 -2.99 -3.93
CA ALA A 289 -18.65 -2.13 -2.73
C ALA A 289 -17.67 -0.96 -2.89
N VAL A 290 -18.06 0.23 -2.43
CA VAL A 290 -17.16 1.40 -2.44
C VAL A 290 -16.05 1.23 -1.40
N SER A 291 -14.94 1.94 -1.60
CA SER A 291 -13.78 1.91 -0.70
C SER A 291 -14.17 2.15 0.77
N GLN A 292 -13.90 1.17 1.64
CA GLN A 292 -14.28 1.16 3.06
C GLN A 292 -13.37 0.24 3.88
N THR A 293 -13.27 0.50 5.17
CA THR A 293 -12.66 -0.43 6.14
C THR A 293 -13.60 -1.59 6.46
N GLY A 294 -13.06 -2.79 6.65
CA GLY A 294 -13.83 -4.01 6.92
C GLY A 294 -14.44 -4.64 5.66
N GLY A 295 -15.57 -5.35 5.81
CA GLY A 295 -16.28 -5.97 4.69
C GLY A 295 -15.83 -7.40 4.33
N GLY A 296 -15.25 -8.13 5.29
CA GLY A 296 -14.71 -9.49 5.11
C GLY A 296 -13.19 -9.54 4.94
N ALA A 297 -12.57 -8.38 4.72
CA ALA A 297 -11.13 -8.14 4.67
C ALA A 297 -10.77 -6.97 5.61
N GLU A 298 -9.51 -6.56 5.66
CA GLU A 298 -9.12 -5.32 6.38
C GLU A 298 -9.78 -4.10 5.73
N MET A 299 -9.78 -4.06 4.39
CA MET A 299 -10.47 -3.05 3.59
C MET A 299 -10.98 -3.65 2.28
N LEU A 300 -12.10 -3.11 1.80
CA LEU A 300 -12.48 -3.18 0.40
C LEU A 300 -12.05 -1.87 -0.24
N LEU A 301 -11.33 -1.92 -1.35
CA LEU A 301 -10.81 -0.72 -2.02
C LEU A 301 -11.15 -0.77 -3.51
N TRP A 302 -11.27 0.39 -4.14
CA TRP A 302 -11.21 0.48 -5.60
C TRP A 302 -9.76 0.69 -6.00
N LEU A 303 -9.07 -0.41 -6.32
CA LEU A 303 -7.66 -0.37 -6.72
C LEU A 303 -7.52 -0.13 -8.22
N LYS A 304 -8.29 -0.83 -9.07
CA LYS A 304 -8.51 -0.43 -10.47
C LYS A 304 -9.52 0.71 -10.56
N THR A 305 -9.28 1.66 -11.46
CA THR A 305 -10.27 2.70 -11.80
C THR A 305 -11.40 2.11 -12.65
N PRO A 306 -12.67 2.10 -12.19
CA PRO A 306 -13.78 1.65 -13.01
C PRO A 306 -13.92 2.48 -14.29
N GLY A 307 -13.98 1.81 -15.43
CA GLY A 307 -14.05 2.44 -16.75
C GLY A 307 -12.73 2.61 -17.47
N GLU A 308 -11.58 2.43 -16.80
CA GLU A 308 -10.30 2.31 -17.51
C GLU A 308 -10.15 0.93 -18.14
N SER A 309 -9.75 0.90 -19.40
CA SER A 309 -9.55 -0.32 -20.17
C SER A 309 -8.45 -1.21 -19.58
N ASP A 310 -8.61 -2.52 -19.77
CA ASP A 310 -7.59 -3.54 -19.52
C ASP A 310 -6.67 -3.76 -20.75
N GLY A 311 -7.05 -3.27 -21.93
CA GLY A 311 -6.33 -3.46 -23.20
C GLY A 311 -7.25 -3.59 -24.41
N ASP A 312 -6.70 -3.97 -25.56
CA ASP A 312 -7.44 -4.19 -26.80
C ASP A 312 -8.14 -5.56 -26.78
N CYS A 313 -9.30 -5.62 -26.12
CA CYS A 313 -10.04 -6.86 -25.88
C CYS A 313 -11.49 -6.57 -25.45
N GLY A 314 -12.37 -7.58 -25.54
CA GLY A 314 -13.73 -7.55 -25.00
C GLY A 314 -14.53 -6.32 -25.46
N VAL A 315 -15.25 -5.68 -24.53
CA VAL A 315 -16.00 -4.43 -24.81
C VAL A 315 -15.08 -3.20 -24.97
N GLY A 316 -13.77 -3.37 -24.78
CA GLY A 316 -12.73 -2.36 -24.99
C GLY A 316 -11.88 -2.58 -26.24
N ALA A 317 -12.36 -3.36 -27.22
CA ALA A 317 -11.65 -3.53 -28.49
C ALA A 317 -11.27 -2.18 -29.13
N GLY A 318 -10.03 -2.05 -29.58
CA GLY A 318 -9.40 -0.85 -30.12
C GLY A 318 -8.85 0.15 -29.10
N SER A 319 -8.90 -0.18 -27.80
CA SER A 319 -8.37 0.69 -26.73
C SER A 319 -7.00 0.23 -26.22
N VAL A 320 -6.31 1.12 -25.50
CA VAL A 320 -5.07 0.78 -24.78
C VAL A 320 -5.32 0.67 -23.28
N ALA A 321 -4.53 -0.14 -22.58
CA ALA A 321 -4.64 -0.29 -21.13
C ALA A 321 -4.53 1.08 -20.41
N GLY A 322 -5.43 1.33 -19.46
CA GLY A 322 -5.54 2.61 -18.75
C GLY A 322 -6.31 3.72 -19.49
N GLN A 323 -6.71 3.51 -20.75
CA GLN A 323 -7.59 4.46 -21.44
C GLN A 323 -8.98 4.46 -20.79
N PHE A 324 -9.49 5.63 -20.42
CA PHE A 324 -10.86 5.76 -19.92
C PHE A 324 -11.90 5.60 -21.03
N LEU A 325 -12.82 4.65 -20.83
CA LEU A 325 -13.89 4.29 -21.76
C LEU A 325 -15.25 4.65 -21.14
N PRO A 326 -15.87 5.80 -21.50
CA PRO A 326 -17.08 6.28 -20.82
C PRO A 326 -18.28 5.34 -21.01
N GLU A 327 -18.37 4.63 -22.13
CA GLU A 327 -19.44 3.66 -22.33
C GLU A 327 -19.31 2.47 -21.37
N VAL A 328 -18.09 1.94 -21.21
CA VAL A 328 -17.79 0.86 -20.27
C VAL A 328 -18.04 1.33 -18.84
N ALA A 329 -17.57 2.52 -18.48
CA ALA A 329 -17.81 3.13 -17.17
C ALA A 329 -19.31 3.25 -16.86
N TYR A 330 -20.09 3.79 -17.80
CA TYR A 330 -21.53 3.97 -17.65
C TYR A 330 -22.26 2.63 -17.48
N LYS A 331 -21.97 1.67 -18.34
CA LYS A 331 -22.52 0.30 -18.27
C LYS A 331 -22.19 -0.39 -16.95
N MET A 332 -20.97 -0.22 -16.45
CA MET A 332 -20.52 -0.82 -15.19
C MET A 332 -21.24 -0.27 -13.96
N ILE A 333 -21.80 0.94 -14.01
CA ILE A 333 -22.64 1.45 -12.92
C ILE A 333 -23.93 0.61 -12.78
N TYR A 334 -24.49 0.19 -13.91
CA TYR A 334 -25.80 -0.48 -13.97
C TYR A 334 -25.70 -2.01 -14.14
N GLY A 335 -24.55 -2.53 -14.56
CA GLY A 335 -24.28 -3.96 -14.66
C GLY A 335 -24.85 -4.64 -15.91
N TYR A 336 -24.84 -3.99 -17.08
CA TYR A 336 -25.25 -4.57 -18.37
C TYR A 336 -24.25 -4.33 -19.50
#